data_AF-A0A959A3M4-F1
#
_entry.id   AF-A0A959A3M4-F1
#
_cell.length_a   1.000
_cell.length_b   1.000
_cell.length_c   1.000
_cell.angle_alpha   90.00
_cell.angle_beta   90.00
_cell.angle_gamma   90.00
#
_symmetry.space_group_name_H-M   'P 1'
#
loop_
_entity.id
_entity.type
_entity.pdbx_description
1 polymer ?
#
loop_
_entity_poly.entity_id
_entity_poly.type
_entity_poly.pdbx_seq_one_letter_code
_entity_poly.pdbx_strand_id
1 'polypeptide(L)'
;SQITRAAVSIPSNIAEGCTKSSEREFKLYLERALGSAFELETQIMIVSTLNNLDVQELITTIQSEQRKLGSFISSVKNRLPKT
;
A
#
# COMPACT_ATOMS: atom_id res chain seq x y z
N SER A 1 3.60 -7.23 16.07
CA SER A 1 2.48 -6.28 16.26
C SER A 1 1.75 -6.08 14.94
N GLN A 2 0.56 -5.45 14.92
CA GLN A 2 -0.20 -5.20 13.69
C GLN A 2 0.54 -4.25 12.73
N ILE A 3 1.15 -3.17 13.25
CA ILE A 3 1.91 -2.18 12.48
C ILE A 3 3.04 -2.82 11.67
N THR A 4 3.84 -3.69 12.30
CA THR A 4 4.93 -4.39 11.61
C THR A 4 4.39 -5.30 10.50
N ARG A 5 3.25 -5.96 10.72
CA ARG A 5 2.62 -6.79 9.69
C ARG A 5 2.15 -5.96 8.51
N ALA A 6 1.45 -4.84 8.75
CA ALA A 6 1.02 -3.93 7.69
C ALA A 6 2.21 -3.39 6.90
N ALA A 7 3.26 -2.91 7.59
CA ALA A 7 4.45 -2.38 6.95
C ALA A 7 5.22 -3.41 6.09
N VAL A 8 5.39 -4.64 6.58
CA VAL A 8 6.07 -5.72 5.84
C VAL A 8 5.20 -6.26 4.70
N SER A 9 3.87 -6.22 4.87
CA SER A 9 2.90 -6.68 3.86
C SER A 9 2.96 -5.86 2.56
N ILE A 10 3.25 -4.55 2.64
CA ILE A 10 3.35 -3.66 1.48
C ILE A 10 4.40 -4.16 0.47
N PRO A 11 5.71 -4.25 0.81
CA PRO A 11 6.72 -4.73 -0.13
C PRO A 11 6.56 -6.22 -0.44
N SER A 12 6.05 -7.03 0.49
CA SER A 12 5.85 -8.47 0.26
C SER A 12 4.80 -8.72 -0.83
N ASN A 13 3.66 -8.01 -0.78
CA ASN A 13 2.64 -8.13 -1.82
C ASN A 13 3.13 -7.61 -3.18
N ILE A 14 3.90 -6.51 -3.21
CA ILE A 14 4.49 -6.01 -4.47
C ILE A 14 5.42 -7.06 -5.07
N ALA A 15 6.35 -7.60 -4.29
CA ALA A 15 7.32 -8.60 -4.74
C ALA A 15 6.62 -9.89 -5.20
N GLU A 16 5.64 -10.39 -4.45
CA GLU A 16 4.89 -11.58 -4.83
C GLU A 16 4.04 -11.34 -6.08
N GLY A 17 3.44 -10.15 -6.20
CA GLY A 17 2.68 -9.72 -7.37
C GLY A 17 3.53 -9.71 -8.64
N CYS A 18 4.78 -9.27 -8.57
CA CYS A 18 5.70 -9.25 -9.71
C CYS A 18 5.99 -10.66 -10.28
N THR A 19 5.75 -11.72 -9.52
CA THR A 19 5.92 -13.11 -9.99
C THR A 19 4.71 -13.65 -10.75
N LYS A 20 3.59 -12.92 -10.78
CA LYS A 20 2.35 -13.40 -11.39
C LYS A 20 2.38 -13.25 -12.91
N SER A 21 1.86 -14.26 -13.60
CA SER A 21 1.85 -14.32 -15.06
C SER A 21 0.82 -13.41 -15.72
N SER A 22 -0.20 -12.97 -14.96
CA SER A 22 -1.29 -12.13 -15.46
C SER A 22 -1.26 -10.75 -14.82
N GLU A 23 -1.39 -9.71 -15.62
CA GLU A 23 -1.55 -8.32 -15.16
C GLU A 23 -2.78 -8.17 -14.24
N ARG A 24 -3.80 -9.02 -14.39
CA ARG A 24 -4.98 -9.03 -13.51
C ARG A 24 -4.63 -9.51 -12.11
N GLU A 25 -3.81 -10.55 -12.01
CA GLU A 25 -3.33 -11.06 -10.73
C GLU A 25 -2.33 -10.09 -10.12
N PHE A 26 -1.38 -9.58 -10.90
CA PHE A 26 -0.42 -8.58 -10.42
C PHE A 26 -1.14 -7.37 -9.82
N LYS A 27 -2.16 -6.84 -10.51
CA LYS A 27 -3.02 -5.77 -10.01
C LYS A 27 -3.63 -6.10 -8.63
N LEU A 28 -4.16 -7.31 -8.44
CA LEU A 28 -4.76 -7.71 -7.16
C LEU A 28 -3.74 -7.65 -6.01
N TYR A 29 -2.49 -8.06 -6.26
CA TYR A 29 -1.42 -7.95 -5.28
C TYR A 29 -1.03 -6.50 -4.98
N LEU A 30 -0.97 -5.65 -6.01
CA LEU A 30 -0.76 -4.22 -5.80
C LEU A 30 -1.90 -3.57 -5.00
N GLU A 31 -3.15 -3.96 -5.25
CA GLU A 31 -4.31 -3.49 -4.47
C GLU A 31 -4.22 -3.94 -3.00
N ARG A 32 -3.73 -5.15 -2.72
CA ARG A 32 -3.44 -5.60 -1.36
C ARG A 32 -2.32 -4.78 -0.70
N ALA A 33 -1.25 -4.49 -1.44
CA ALA A 33 -0.17 -3.62 -0.95
C ALA A 33 -0.69 -2.21 -0.61
N LEU A 34 -1.52 -1.63 -1.46
CA LEU A 34 -2.17 -0.34 -1.21
C LEU A 34 -3.09 -0.40 0.02
N GLY A 35 -3.86 -1.48 0.18
CA GLY A 35 -4.68 -1.72 1.37
C GLY A 35 -3.85 -1.75 2.66
N SER A 36 -2.73 -2.47 2.67
CA SER A 36 -1.80 -2.49 3.80
C SER A 36 -1.17 -1.12 4.10
N ALA A 37 -0.95 -0.28 3.08
CA ALA A 37 -0.45 1.09 3.28
C ALA A 37 -1.49 1.99 3.96
N PHE A 38 -2.78 1.87 3.63
CA PHE A 38 -3.85 2.58 4.33
C PHE A 38 -4.07 2.06 5.76
N GLU A 39 -3.95 0.75 5.96
CA GLU A 39 -3.99 0.16 7.30
C GLU A 39 -2.86 0.69 8.19
N LEU A 40 -1.64 0.77 7.65
CA LEU A 40 -0.48 1.32 8.35
C LEU A 40 -0.67 2.79 8.74
N GLU A 41 -1.14 3.63 7.81
CA GLU A 41 -1.47 5.03 8.08
C GLU A 41 -2.48 5.15 9.24
N THR A 42 -3.57 4.38 9.16
CA THR A 42 -4.62 4.36 10.18
C THR A 42 -4.07 4.00 11.55
N GLN A 43 -3.26 2.95 11.64
CA GLN A 43 -2.66 2.51 12.90
C GLN A 43 -1.69 3.54 13.47
N ILE A 44 -0.91 4.24 12.64
CA ILE A 44 -0.02 5.31 13.06
C ILE A 44 -0.81 6.52 13.58
N MET A 45 -1.89 6.91 12.91
CA MET A 45 -2.78 7.99 13.36
C MET A 45 -3.41 7.70 14.74
N ILE A 46 -3.82 6.45 14.97
CA ILE A 46 -4.33 6.00 16.28
C ILE A 46 -3.24 6.12 17.35
N VAL A 47 -2.03 5.61 17.07
CA VAL A 47 -0.90 5.68 18.01
C VAL A 47 -0.52 7.12 18.33
N SER A 48 -0.50 8.01 17.31
CA SER A 48 -0.25 9.44 17.47
C SER A 48 -1.28 10.07 18.41
N THR A 49 -2.56 9.80 18.20
CA THR A 49 -3.65 10.34 19.03
C THR A 49 -3.55 9.87 20.49
N LEU A 50 -3.28 8.58 20.71
CA LEU A 50 -3.23 8.00 22.05
C LEU A 50 -2.02 8.44 22.87
N ASN A 51 -0.91 8.77 22.22
CA ASN A 51 0.37 9.07 22.86
C ASN A 51 0.82 10.52 22.65
N ASN A 52 -0.03 11.35 22.02
CA ASN A 52 0.26 12.73 21.65
C ASN A 52 1.60 12.90 20.91
N LEU A 53 1.84 12.02 19.92
CA LEU A 53 3.08 12.01 19.12
C LEU A 53 2.86 12.79 17.81
N ASP A 54 3.85 13.61 17.43
CA ASP A 54 3.90 14.17 16.09
C ASP A 54 4.39 13.11 15.10
N VAL A 55 3.56 12.80 14.12
CA VAL A 55 3.82 11.81 13.07
C VAL A 55 3.66 12.40 11.67
N GLN A 56 3.59 13.72 11.53
CA GLN A 56 3.21 14.37 10.28
C GLN A 56 4.15 14.03 9.11
N GLU A 57 5.45 13.97 9.36
CA GLU A 57 6.45 13.57 8.36
C GLU A 57 6.27 12.11 7.91
N LEU A 58 6.00 11.22 8.88
CA LEU A 58 5.77 9.79 8.62
C LEU A 58 4.48 9.58 7.80
N ILE A 59 3.39 10.27 8.17
CA ILE A 59 2.12 10.24 7.43
C ILE A 59 2.32 10.78 6.01
N THR A 60 3.02 11.90 5.86
CA THR A 60 3.33 12.47 4.53
C THR A 60 4.10 11.48 3.65
N THR A 61 5.05 10.75 4.25
CA THR A 61 5.80 9.70 3.55
C THR A 61 4.89 8.54 3.13
N ILE A 62 4.06 8.03 4.03
CA ILE A 62 3.12 6.94 3.73
C ILE A 62 2.15 7.34 2.61
N GLN A 63 1.59 8.55 2.67
CA GLN A 63 0.70 9.07 1.63
C GLN A 63 1.40 9.23 0.28
N SER A 64 2.68 9.58 0.27
CA SER A 64 3.49 9.60 -0.96
C SER A 64 3.58 8.21 -1.58
N GLU A 65 3.84 7.18 -0.78
CA GLU A 65 3.91 5.79 -1.26
C GLU A 65 2.54 5.27 -1.70
N GLN A 66 1.46 5.60 -0.99
CA GLN A 66 0.09 5.28 -1.41
C GLN A 66 -0.24 5.90 -2.78
N ARG A 67 0.12 7.16 -3.03
CA ARG A 67 -0.07 7.81 -4.33
C ARG A 67 0.71 7.12 -5.43
N LYS A 68 1.98 6.80 -5.20
CA LYS A 68 2.83 6.07 -6.16
C LYS A 68 2.22 4.70 -6.50
N LEU A 69 1.78 3.95 -5.48
CA LEU A 69 1.11 2.66 -5.68
C LEU A 69 -0.20 2.81 -6.44
N GLY A 70 -1.03 3.79 -6.11
CA GLY A 70 -2.28 4.08 -6.81
C GLY A 70 -2.05 4.43 -8.29
N SER A 71 -1.06 5.28 -8.58
CA SER A 71 -0.66 5.60 -9.96
C SER A 71 -0.18 4.34 -10.71
N PHE A 72 0.63 3.50 -10.06
CA PHE A 72 1.12 2.27 -10.66
C PHE A 72 0.01 1.26 -10.97
N ILE A 73 -0.94 1.07 -10.03
CA ILE A 73 -2.15 0.24 -10.23
C ILE A 73 -2.96 0.74 -11.43
N SER A 74 -3.13 2.06 -11.57
CA SER A 74 -3.82 2.67 -12.71
C SER A 74 -3.11 2.36 -14.03
N SER A 75 -1.78 2.48 -14.06
CA SER A 75 -0.97 2.12 -15.23
C SER A 75 -1.10 0.63 -15.60
N VAL A 76 -1.09 -0.28 -14.62
CA VAL A 76 -1.31 -1.72 -14.84
C VAL A 76 -2.72 -1.97 -15.38
N LYS A 77 -3.75 -1.33 -14.81
CA LYS A 77 -5.14 -1.44 -15.28
C LYS A 77 -5.29 -1.05 -16.75
N ASN A 78 -4.56 -0.03 -17.21
CA ASN A 78 -4.61 0.42 -18.61
C ASN A 78 -4.01 -0.59 -19.61
N ARG A 79 -3.23 -1.57 -19.15
CA ARG A 79 -2.73 -2.68 -19.98
C ARG A 79 -3.73 -3.81 -20.14
N LEU A 80 -4.75 -3.87 -19.27
CA LEU A 80 -5.80 -4.87 -19.35
C LEU A 80 -6.78 -4.53 -20.49
N PRO A 81 -7.38 -5.53 -21.13
CA PRO A 81 -8.44 -5.31 -22.11
C PRO A 81 -9.58 -4.50 -21.48
N LYS A 82 -10.05 -3.47 -22.17
CA LYS A 82 -11.29 -2.78 -21.80
C LYS A 82 -12.44 -3.72 -22.14
N THR A 83 -13.08 -4.27 -21.10
CA THR A 83 -14.37 -4.96 -21.21
C THR A 83 -15.47 -3.98 -21.58
#